data_AF-A0A916A1Y5-F1
#
_entry.id   AF-A0A916A1Y5-F1
#
_cell.length_a   1.000
_cell.length_b   1.000
_cell.length_c   1.000
_cell.angle_alpha   90.00
_cell.angle_beta   90.00
_cell.angle_gamma   90.00
#
_symmetry.space_group_name_H-M   'P 1'
#
loop_
_entity.id
_entity.type
_entity.pdbx_description
1 polymer ?
#
loop_
_entity_poly.entity_id
_entity_poly.type
_entity_poly.pdbx_seq_one_letter_code
_entity_poly.pdbx_strand_id
1 'polypeptide(L)' 'MRECSLEAELIREENSEYLQFTTEPEAAAIYCMKKCLNEHSLASTGTTFMIVDCGGGTVDLTTRKLVV' A
#
# COMPACT_ATOMS: atom_id res chain seq x y z
N MET A 1 11.99 -8.29 9.13
CA MET A 1 12.01 -7.06 8.30
C MET A 1 12.70 -5.90 9.01
N ARG A 2 12.27 -5.47 10.21
CA ARG A 2 12.99 -4.42 10.97
C ARG A 2 14.44 -4.81 11.27
N GLU A 3 14.63 -5.98 11.86
CA GLU A 3 15.95 -6.57 12.09
C GLU A 3 16.78 -6.59 10.80
N CYS A 4 16.23 -7.13 9.70
CA CYS A 4 16.91 -7.12 8.40
C CYS A 4 17.29 -5.71 7.93
N SER A 5 16.44 -4.70 8.15
CA SER A 5 16.74 -3.29 7.83
C SER A 5 17.84 -2.72 8.72
N LEU A 6 17.93 -3.14 9.99
CA LEU A 6 18.99 -2.76 10.92
C LEU A 6 20.33 -3.41 10.51
N GLU A 7 20.31 -4.72 10.25
CA GLU A 7 21.48 -5.49 9.81
C GLU A 7 22.04 -4.98 8.48
N ALA A 8 21.17 -4.51 7.58
CA ALA A 8 21.55 -3.87 6.32
C ALA A 8 21.93 -2.39 6.46
N GLU A 9 22.00 -1.86 7.69
CA GLU A 9 22.35 -0.47 8.01
C GLU A 9 21.43 0.60 7.37
N LEU A 10 20.18 0.25 7.03
CA LEU A 10 19.18 1.19 6.50
C LEU A 10 18.52 2.02 7.61
N ILE A 11 18.55 1.51 8.84
CA ILE A 11 18.13 2.21 10.07
C ILE A 11 19.22 2.06 11.12
N ARG A 12 19.28 2.99 12.08
CA ARG A 12 20.27 2.96 13.18
C ARG A 12 19.78 2.27 14.45
N GLU A 13 18.46 2.18 14.61
CA GLU A 13 17.79 1.62 15.78
C GLU A 13 16.62 0.77 15.30
N GLU A 14 16.46 -0.43 15.86
CA GLU A 14 15.42 -1.38 15.43
C GLU A 14 13.99 -0.78 15.54
N ASN A 15 13.75 -0.06 16.63
CA ASN A 15 12.47 0.57 16.95
C ASN A 15 12.38 2.03 16.47
N SER A 16 13.18 2.42 15.48
CA SER A 16 13.12 3.75 14.89
C SER A 16 11.70 4.08 14.39
N GLU A 17 11.14 5.19 14.87
CA GLU A 17 9.85 5.72 14.42
C GLU A 17 9.88 6.21 12.97
N TYR A 18 11.07 6.46 12.42
CA TYR A 18 11.27 6.85 11.02
C TYR A 18 11.09 5.68 10.03
N LEU A 19 10.95 4.44 10.52
CA LEU A 19 10.59 3.29 9.69
C LEU A 19 9.18 2.81 10.02
N GLN A 20 8.29 2.86 9.02
CA GLN A 20 6.93 2.34 9.09
C GLN A 20 6.72 1.30 8.00
N PHE A 21 6.00 0.23 8.32
CA PHE A 21 5.59 -0.77 7.35
C PHE A 21 4.15 -0.53 6.94
N THR A 22 3.89 -0.78 5.66
CA THR A 22 2.56 -0.88 5.09
C THR A 22 2.48 -2.21 4.36
N THR A 23 1.27 -2.74 4.18
CA THR A 23 1.07 -3.86 3.27
C THR A 23 1.16 -3.38 1.82
N GLU A 24 1.61 -4.23 0.92
CA GLU A 24 1.60 -3.98 -0.53
C GLU A 24 0.22 -3.53 -1.04
N PRO A 25 -0.90 -4.23 -0.74
CA PRO A 25 -2.21 -3.78 -1.21
C PRO A 25 -2.66 -2.43 -0.61
N GLU A 26 -2.20 -2.04 0.58
CA GLU A 26 -2.46 -0.70 1.13
C GLU A 26 -1.68 0.38 0.39
N ALA A 27 -0.41 0.14 0.09
CA ALA A 27 0.41 1.05 -0.69
C ALA A 27 -0.20 1.26 -2.09
N ALA A 28 -0.58 0.15 -2.75
CA ALA A 28 -1.24 0.18 -4.04
C ALA A 28 -2.59 0.93 -3.97
N ALA A 29 -3.39 0.70 -2.92
CA ALA A 29 -4.66 1.39 -2.74
C ALA A 29 -4.48 2.91 -2.59
N ILE A 30 -3.53 3.37 -1.77
CA ILE A 30 -3.24 4.79 -1.59
C ILE A 30 -2.84 5.44 -2.91
N TYR A 31 -2.00 4.77 -3.70
CA TYR A 31 -1.59 5.27 -5.01
C TYR A 31 -2.76 5.35 -5.98
N CYS A 32 -3.55 4.26 -6.12
CA CYS A 32 -4.73 4.22 -6.98
C CYS A 32 -5.78 5.27 -6.59
N MET A 33 -5.99 5.51 -5.30
CA MET A 33 -6.88 6.57 -4.83
C MET A 33 -6.38 7.96 -5.23
N LYS A 34 -5.10 8.26 -4.98
CA LYS A 34 -4.53 9.59 -5.24
C LYS A 34 -4.41 9.91 -6.73
N LYS A 35 -4.10 8.91 -7.55
CA LYS A 35 -3.83 9.10 -8.98
C LYS A 35 -5.01 8.65 -9.83
N CYS A 36 -5.26 7.36 -9.93
CA CYS A 36 -6.21 6.78 -10.87
C CYS A 36 -7.66 7.22 -10.61
N LEU A 37 -8.13 7.12 -9.37
CA LEU A 37 -9.52 7.49 -9.05
C LEU A 37 -9.75 8.99 -9.17
N ASN A 38 -8.77 9.82 -8.81
CA ASN A 38 -8.87 11.28 -8.96
C ASN A 38 -8.84 11.70 -10.44
N GLU A 39 -7.93 11.15 -11.25
CA GLU A 39 -7.82 11.43 -12.69
C GLU A 39 -9.13 11.12 -13.44
N HIS A 40 -9.86 10.09 -13.00
CA HIS A 40 -11.14 9.70 -13.58
C HIS A 40 -12.37 10.22 -12.82
N SER A 41 -12.21 11.09 -11.82
CA SER A 41 -13.30 11.61 -10.98
C SER A 41 -14.16 10.51 -10.30
N LEU A 42 -13.54 9.38 -9.98
CA LEU A 42 -14.14 8.22 -9.31
C LEU A 42 -13.85 8.20 -7.80
N ALA A 43 -13.04 9.12 -7.29
CA ALA A 43 -12.68 9.22 -5.87
C ALA A 43 -13.81 9.84 -5.03
N SER A 44 -14.93 9.13 -4.92
CA SER A 44 -16.06 9.53 -4.07
C SER A 44 -16.25 8.54 -2.91
N THR A 45 -16.78 9.03 -1.79
CA THR A 45 -17.18 8.18 -0.67
C THR A 45 -18.10 7.07 -1.16
N GLY A 46 -17.80 5.84 -0.74
CA GLY A 46 -18.55 4.66 -1.14
C GLY A 46 -17.98 3.96 -2.37
N THR A 47 -17.09 4.60 -3.14
CA THR A 47 -16.39 3.96 -4.25
C THR A 47 -15.69 2.72 -3.74
N THR A 48 -16.01 1.59 -4.38
CA THR A 48 -15.38 0.31 -4.13
C THR A 48 -14.57 -0.06 -5.35
N PHE A 49 -13.31 -0.41 -5.13
CA PHE A 49 -12.39 -0.79 -6.19
C PHE A 49 -11.60 -2.03 -5.76
N MET A 50 -11.18 -2.81 -6.74
CA MET A 50 -10.33 -3.98 -6.54
C MET A 50 -8.98 -3.74 -7.19
N ILE A 51 -7.94 -4.12 -6.47
CA ILE A 51 -6.57 -4.19 -6.97
C ILE A 51 -6.30 -5.67 -7.23
N VAL A 52 -5.80 -5.95 -8.42
CA VAL A 52 -5.39 -7.29 -8.84
C VAL A 52 -3.90 -7.20 -9.13
N ASP A 53 -3.08 -7.69 -8.21
CA ASP A 53 -1.64 -7.77 -8.38
C ASP A 53 -1.28 -9.15 -8.93
N CYS A 54 -0.78 -9.19 -10.16
CA CYS A 54 -0.41 -10.41 -10.85
C CYS A 54 1.13 -10.51 -10.89
N GLY A 55 1.70 -10.92 -9.76
CA GLY A 55 3.13 -11.20 -9.65
C GLY A 55 3.56 -12.45 -10.44
N GLY A 56 4.86 -12.75 -10.40
CA GLY A 56 5.42 -13.88 -11.15
C GLY A 56 5.00 -15.27 -10.63
N GLY A 57 4.52 -15.38 -9.39
CA GLY A 57 4.13 -16.65 -8.76
C GLY A 57 2.88 -16.58 -7.88
N THR A 58 2.30 -15.40 -7.70
CA THR A 58 1.08 -15.18 -6.93
C THR A 58 0.14 -14.25 -7.68
N VAL A 59 -1.15 -14.36 -7.40
CA VAL A 59 -2.15 -13.37 -7.81
C VAL A 59 -2.88 -12.95 -6.56
N ASP A 60 -2.66 -11.71 -6.15
CA ASP A 60 -3.19 -11.14 -4.92
C ASP A 60 -4.33 -10.17 -5.25
N LEU A 61 -5.53 -10.47 -4.72
CA LEU A 61 -6.72 -9.67 -4.95
C LEU A 61 -7.10 -8.95 -3.66
N THR A 62 -7.19 -7.62 -3.71
CA THR A 62 -7.66 -6.82 -2.57
C THR A 62 -8.76 -5.85 -3.00
N THR A 63 -9.90 -5.93 -2.33
CA THR A 63 -11.01 -4.97 -2.49
C THR A 63 -10.95 -3.92 -1.39
N ARG A 64 -11.01 -2.64 -1.77
CA ARG A 64 -11.09 -1.51 -0.85
C ARG A 64 -12.33 -0.69 -1.12
N LYS A 65 -12.92 -0.15 -0.06
CA LYS A 65 -14.01 0.83 -0.11
C LYS A 65 -13.52 2.13 0.48
N LEU A 66 -13.67 3.22 -0.27
CA LEU A 66 -13.42 4.56 0.24
C LEU A 66 -14.52 4.93 1.24
N VAL A 67 -14.13 5.18 2.48
CA VAL A 67 -15.01 5.64 3.56
C VAL A 67 -14.66 7.08 3.92
N VAL A 68 -15.61 7.81 4.50
CA VAL A 68 -15.39 9.18 5.01
C VAL A 68 -14.56 9.12 6.29
#